data_AF-A0A5N5EES1-F1
#
_entry.id   AF-A0A5N5EES1-F1
#
_cell.length_a   1.000
_cell.length_b   1.000
_cell.length_c   1.000
_cell.angle_alpha   90.00
_cell.angle_beta   90.00
_cell.angle_gamma   90.00
#
_symmetry.space_group_name_H-M   'P 1'
#
loop_
_entity.id
_entity.type
_entity.pdbx_description
1 polymer ?
#
loop_
_entity_poly.entity_id
_entity_poly.type
_entity_poly.pdbx_seq_one_letter_code
_entity_poly.pdbx_strand_id
1 'polypeptide(L)'
;MTAATAMTATVSPVGAAAELCTALREAGLYIGAAGADDHVQLIPLKASDARQLARLIRTGTKRTLKAARALREICEAYGVGLPEMRVRQGRITLGACRIDDAFRLARLLGASLPGPDVPDADVPDADAVRDLLAQAFPAATGGGTLDVSVREEAPDAVELGALDARTARRLIGALRF
;
A
#
# COMPACT_ATOMS: atom_id res chain seq x y z
N MET A 1 -26.53 -58.58 4.46
CA MET A 1 -26.92 -57.23 4.02
C MET A 1 -25.91 -56.24 4.58
N THR A 2 -24.87 -55.92 3.82
CA THR A 2 -23.83 -54.96 4.19
C THR A 2 -24.21 -53.60 3.64
N ALA A 3 -24.59 -52.67 4.53
CA ALA A 3 -24.88 -51.30 4.15
C ALA A 3 -23.56 -50.55 3.91
N ALA A 4 -23.38 -50.09 2.67
CA ALA A 4 -22.34 -49.17 2.27
C ALA A 4 -22.71 -47.76 2.74
N THR A 5 -21.98 -47.23 3.73
CA THR A 5 -22.04 -45.81 4.06
C THR A 5 -20.91 -45.11 3.33
N ALA A 6 -21.27 -44.47 2.22
CA ALA A 6 -20.42 -43.55 1.50
C ALA A 6 -20.04 -42.37 2.41
N MET A 7 -18.77 -42.28 2.79
CA MET A 7 -18.22 -41.04 3.32
C MET A 7 -18.09 -40.06 2.16
N THR A 8 -19.07 -39.18 2.00
CA THR A 8 -18.88 -37.90 1.32
C THR A 8 -17.84 -37.11 2.10
N ALA A 9 -16.58 -37.23 1.66
CA ALA A 9 -15.51 -36.34 2.08
C ALA A 9 -15.86 -34.93 1.61
N THR A 10 -16.21 -34.09 2.57
CA THR A 10 -16.33 -32.64 2.41
C THR A 10 -14.95 -32.10 2.03
N VAL A 11 -14.76 -31.83 0.74
CA VAL A 11 -13.58 -31.13 0.22
C VAL A 11 -13.58 -29.73 0.81
N SER A 12 -12.73 -29.48 1.80
CA SER A 12 -12.48 -28.13 2.31
C SER A 12 -11.61 -27.40 1.30
N PRO A 13 -12.08 -26.31 0.66
CA PRO A 13 -11.24 -25.48 -0.19
C PRO A 13 -10.83 -24.27 0.63
N VAL A 14 -9.90 -24.38 1.58
CA VAL A 14 -9.56 -23.21 2.41
C VAL A 14 -8.06 -23.12 2.69
N GLY A 15 -7.24 -23.30 1.66
CA GLY A 15 -5.83 -22.93 1.70
C GLY A 15 -5.55 -21.89 0.63
N ALA A 16 -4.69 -20.90 0.92
CA ALA A 16 -4.33 -19.83 -0.03
C ALA A 16 -3.85 -20.38 -1.40
N ALA A 17 -3.21 -21.56 -1.42
CA ALA A 17 -2.82 -22.24 -2.65
C ALA A 17 -4.01 -22.70 -3.50
N ALA A 18 -5.07 -23.21 -2.87
CA ALA A 18 -6.28 -23.66 -3.57
C ALA A 18 -7.08 -22.48 -4.13
N GLU A 19 -7.18 -21.38 -3.37
CA GLU A 19 -7.80 -20.14 -3.83
C GLU A 19 -7.04 -19.56 -5.03
N LEU A 20 -5.70 -19.49 -4.95
CA LEU A 20 -4.86 -19.04 -6.05
C LEU A 20 -5.02 -19.92 -7.29
N CYS A 21 -5.04 -21.25 -7.14
CA CYS A 21 -5.28 -22.17 -8.25
C CYS A 21 -6.64 -21.94 -8.92
N THR A 22 -7.69 -21.72 -8.12
CA THR A 22 -9.04 -21.44 -8.63
C THR A 22 -9.06 -20.15 -9.44
N ALA A 23 -8.55 -19.06 -8.89
CA ALA A 23 -8.49 -17.77 -9.58
C ALA A 23 -7.65 -17.83 -10.87
N LEU A 24 -6.54 -18.57 -10.87
CA LEU A 24 -5.72 -18.75 -12.08
C LEU A 24 -6.48 -19.53 -13.14
N ARG A 25 -7.18 -20.62 -12.78
CA ARG A 25 -8.00 -21.39 -13.73
C ARG A 25 -9.13 -20.57 -14.33
N GLU A 26 -9.82 -19.78 -13.51
CA GLU A 26 -10.87 -18.86 -13.98
C GLU A 26 -10.31 -17.82 -14.96
N ALA A 27 -9.05 -17.40 -14.77
CA ALA A 27 -8.33 -16.52 -15.70
C ALA A 27 -7.73 -17.25 -16.92
N GLY A 28 -8.03 -18.53 -17.11
CA GLY A 28 -7.55 -19.37 -18.22
C GLY A 28 -6.10 -19.84 -18.08
N LEU A 29 -5.53 -19.79 -16.86
CA LEU A 29 -4.18 -20.24 -16.54
C LEU A 29 -4.21 -21.53 -15.72
N TYR A 30 -3.82 -22.64 -16.34
CA TYR A 30 -3.76 -23.96 -15.69
C TYR A 30 -2.43 -24.17 -14.98
N ILE A 31 -2.18 -23.34 -13.96
CA ILE A 31 -0.96 -23.34 -13.15
C ILE A 31 -1.29 -23.99 -11.79
N GLY A 32 -0.42 -24.88 -11.32
CA GLY A 32 -0.49 -25.40 -9.95
C GLY A 32 0.18 -24.45 -8.96
N ALA A 33 -0.34 -24.41 -7.74
CA ALA A 33 0.31 -23.79 -6.61
C ALA A 33 0.45 -24.82 -5.48
N ALA A 34 1.57 -24.77 -4.77
CA ALA A 34 1.85 -25.60 -3.61
C ALA A 34 2.26 -24.69 -2.44
N GLY A 35 1.93 -25.09 -1.21
CA GLY A 35 2.27 -24.30 -0.04
C GLY A 35 1.36 -24.55 1.15
N ALA A 36 1.84 -24.16 2.33
CA ALA A 36 1.07 -24.09 3.56
C ALA A 36 0.71 -22.62 3.86
N ASP A 37 -0.18 -22.41 4.83
CA ASP A 37 -0.97 -21.17 5.04
C ASP A 37 -0.20 -19.84 4.93
N ASP A 38 1.09 -19.79 5.30
CA ASP A 38 1.88 -18.55 5.25
C ASP A 38 2.65 -18.33 3.94
N HIS A 39 2.89 -19.37 3.14
CA HIS A 39 3.76 -19.31 1.95
C HIS A 39 3.22 -20.18 0.82
N VAL A 40 2.79 -19.53 -0.27
CA VAL A 40 2.33 -20.18 -1.49
C VAL A 40 3.35 -19.97 -2.61
N GLN A 41 3.74 -21.05 -3.28
CA GLN A 41 4.64 -21.05 -4.42
C GLN A 41 3.91 -21.54 -5.67
N LEU A 42 4.12 -20.85 -6.79
CA LEU A 42 3.70 -21.33 -8.10
C LEU A 42 4.67 -22.42 -8.56
N ILE A 43 4.16 -23.49 -9.16
CA ILE A 43 5.01 -24.46 -9.86
C ILE A 43 5.73 -23.76 -11.04
N PRO A 44 6.83 -24.34 -11.56
CA PRO A 44 7.52 -23.79 -12.72
C PRO A 44 6.57 -23.48 -13.88
N LEU A 45 6.66 -22.25 -14.38
CA LEU A 45 5.77 -21.70 -15.40
C LEU A 45 6.39 -21.83 -16.79
N LYS A 46 5.56 -22.12 -17.79
CA LYS A 46 5.93 -21.85 -19.18
C LYS A 46 6.05 -20.34 -19.38
N ALA A 47 6.94 -19.92 -20.28
CA ALA A 47 7.15 -18.51 -20.57
C ALA A 47 5.87 -17.78 -21.05
N SER A 48 4.98 -18.47 -21.77
CA SER A 48 3.66 -17.94 -22.18
C SER A 48 2.79 -17.59 -20.97
N ASP A 49 2.69 -18.53 -20.03
CA ASP A 49 1.80 -18.46 -18.88
C ASP A 49 2.33 -17.41 -17.90
N ALA A 50 3.65 -17.34 -17.72
CA ALA A 50 4.30 -16.27 -16.95
C ALA A 50 4.01 -14.87 -17.53
N ARG A 51 4.04 -14.72 -18.87
CA ARG A 51 3.71 -13.43 -19.51
C ARG A 51 2.24 -13.07 -19.35
N GLN A 52 1.34 -14.04 -19.45
CA GLN A 52 -0.10 -13.83 -19.26
C GLN A 52 -0.41 -13.48 -17.80
N LEU A 53 0.18 -14.20 -16.84
CA LEU A 53 0.07 -13.87 -15.41
C LEU A 53 0.58 -12.45 -15.13
N ALA A 54 1.75 -12.08 -15.64
CA ALA A 54 2.28 -10.73 -15.52
C ALA A 54 1.36 -9.67 -16.16
N ARG A 55 0.66 -9.99 -17.24
CA ARG A 55 -0.35 -9.10 -17.86
C ARG A 55 -1.59 -8.95 -16.98
N LEU A 56 -2.07 -10.03 -16.38
CA LEU A 56 -3.22 -10.00 -15.46
C LEU A 56 -2.91 -9.16 -14.22
N ILE A 57 -1.75 -9.39 -13.60
CA ILE A 57 -1.29 -8.61 -12.45
C ILE A 57 -1.21 -7.12 -12.81
N ARG A 58 -0.56 -6.78 -13.93
CA ARG A 58 -0.48 -5.39 -14.39
C ARG A 58 -1.84 -4.77 -14.68
N THR A 59 -2.78 -5.55 -15.21
CA THR A 59 -4.13 -5.06 -15.52
C THR A 59 -4.93 -4.83 -14.25
N GLY A 60 -4.94 -5.79 -13.32
CA GLY A 60 -5.64 -5.70 -12.04
C GLY A 60 -5.08 -4.60 -11.14
N THR A 61 -3.76 -4.39 -11.15
CA THR A 61 -3.09 -3.35 -10.34
C THR A 61 -2.90 -2.02 -11.07
N LYS A 62 -3.33 -1.91 -12.34
CA LYS A 62 -3.08 -0.74 -13.22
C LYS A 62 -3.42 0.59 -12.55
N ARG A 63 -4.59 0.67 -11.90
CA ARG A 63 -5.07 1.90 -11.26
C ARG A 63 -4.22 2.29 -10.05
N THR A 64 -3.84 1.32 -9.22
CA THR A 64 -3.00 1.55 -8.03
C THR A 64 -1.58 1.91 -8.44
N LEU A 65 -0.98 1.20 -9.41
CA LEU A 65 0.35 1.53 -9.93
C LEU A 65 0.41 2.92 -10.56
N LYS A 66 -0.62 3.31 -11.32
CA LYS A 66 -0.70 4.67 -11.89
C LYS A 66 -0.77 5.74 -10.79
N ALA A 67 -1.56 5.51 -9.75
CA ALA A 67 -1.64 6.42 -8.61
C ALA A 67 -0.31 6.49 -7.85
N ALA A 68 0.34 5.36 -7.58
CA ALA A 68 1.64 5.33 -6.91
C ALA A 68 2.71 6.09 -7.70
N ARG A 69 2.73 5.93 -9.03
CA ARG A 69 3.64 6.68 -9.91
C ARG A 69 3.38 8.18 -9.87
N ALA A 70 2.11 8.59 -10.02
CA ALA A 70 1.74 10.00 -9.98
C ALA A 70 2.05 10.63 -8.62
N LEU A 71 1.82 9.92 -7.52
CA LEU A 71 2.17 10.37 -6.18
C LEU A 71 3.69 10.54 -6.05
N ARG A 72 4.48 9.60 -6.59
CA ARG A 72 5.95 9.71 -6.58
C ARG A 72 6.41 10.97 -7.29
N GLU A 73 5.94 11.17 -8.51
CA GLU A 73 6.31 12.32 -9.35
C GLU A 73 5.96 13.65 -8.66
N ILE A 74 4.81 13.71 -7.98
CA ILE A 74 4.39 14.91 -7.23
C ILE A 74 5.27 15.12 -6.00
N CYS A 75 5.49 14.08 -5.19
CA CYS A 75 6.33 14.19 -4.00
C CYS A 75 7.76 14.59 -4.38
N GLU A 76 8.34 13.99 -5.42
CA GLU A 76 9.65 14.37 -5.96
C GLU A 76 9.68 15.83 -6.41
N ALA A 77 8.64 16.32 -7.10
CA ALA A 77 8.56 17.72 -7.54
C ALA A 77 8.54 18.73 -6.37
N TYR A 78 7.99 18.34 -5.22
CA TYR A 78 8.01 19.16 -4.00
C TYR A 78 9.19 18.86 -3.07
N GLY A 79 10.13 18.01 -3.49
CA GLY A 79 11.29 17.62 -2.69
C GLY A 79 10.94 16.81 -1.44
N VAL A 80 9.85 16.04 -1.48
CA VAL A 80 9.43 15.08 -0.44
C VAL A 80 9.95 13.70 -0.80
N GLY A 81 10.95 13.22 -0.07
CA GLY A 81 11.54 11.89 -0.25
C GLY A 81 10.68 10.77 0.32
N LEU A 82 10.18 9.87 -0.55
CA LEU A 82 9.49 8.63 -0.15
C LEU A 82 10.20 7.39 -0.73
N PRO A 83 11.37 7.01 -0.18
CA PRO A 83 12.23 5.97 -0.75
C PRO A 83 11.58 4.59 -0.73
N GLU A 84 10.79 4.29 0.30
CA GLU A 84 10.18 2.97 0.49
C GLU A 84 8.81 2.82 -0.20
N MET A 85 8.31 3.87 -0.86
CA MET A 85 6.97 3.84 -1.42
C MET A 85 6.82 2.72 -2.46
N ARG A 86 5.80 1.87 -2.29
CA ARG A 86 5.54 0.74 -3.19
C ARG A 86 4.10 0.27 -3.12
N VAL A 87 3.67 -0.49 -4.11
CA VAL A 87 2.35 -1.14 -4.08
C VAL A 87 2.49 -2.49 -3.38
N ARG A 88 1.79 -2.68 -2.26
CA ARG A 88 1.73 -3.93 -1.49
C ARG A 88 0.26 -4.26 -1.22
N GLN A 89 -0.14 -5.51 -1.49
CA GLN A 89 -1.52 -5.99 -1.25
C GLN A 89 -2.60 -5.08 -1.87
N GLY A 90 -2.35 -4.54 -3.06
CA GLY A 90 -3.29 -3.63 -3.76
C GLY A 90 -3.39 -2.21 -3.20
N ARG A 91 -2.63 -1.88 -2.15
CA ARG A 91 -2.52 -0.56 -1.53
C ARG A 91 -1.15 0.06 -1.80
N ILE A 92 -1.06 1.38 -1.66
CA ILE A 92 0.19 2.14 -1.80
C ILE A 92 0.75 2.34 -0.40
N THR A 93 1.77 1.57 -0.05
CA THR A 93 2.54 1.80 1.18
C THR A 93 3.47 2.96 0.93
N LEU A 94 3.42 3.99 1.77
CA LEU A 94 4.33 5.14 1.71
C LEU A 94 5.68 4.80 2.35
N GLY A 95 5.66 4.03 3.46
CA GLY A 95 6.83 3.49 4.14
C GLY A 95 7.54 4.53 5.00
N ALA A 96 8.77 4.20 5.43
CA ALA A 96 9.58 5.12 6.21
C ALA A 96 10.03 6.33 5.37
N CYS A 97 10.00 7.51 5.98
CA CYS A 97 10.58 8.73 5.44
C CYS A 97 11.17 9.60 6.56
N ARG A 98 12.02 10.55 6.19
CA ARG A 98 12.66 11.46 7.16
C ARG A 98 11.62 12.42 7.72
N ILE A 99 11.82 12.89 8.96
CA ILE A 99 10.91 13.87 9.59
C ILE A 99 10.75 15.12 8.72
N ASP A 100 11.83 15.62 8.11
CA ASP A 100 11.77 16.78 7.22
C ASP A 100 10.81 16.55 6.03
N ASP A 101 10.85 15.36 5.43
CA ASP A 101 10.00 14.99 4.30
C ASP A 101 8.53 14.88 4.73
N ALA A 102 8.29 14.24 5.88
CA ALA A 102 6.96 14.12 6.46
C ALA A 102 6.37 15.46 6.86
N PHE A 103 7.19 16.36 7.42
CA PHE A 103 6.78 17.72 7.77
C PHE A 103 6.48 18.55 6.53
N ARG A 104 7.31 18.47 5.48
CA ARG A 104 7.01 19.08 4.17
C ARG A 104 5.70 18.56 3.62
N LEU A 105 5.45 17.26 3.68
CA LEU A 105 4.17 16.67 3.27
C LEU A 105 3.01 17.25 4.08
N ALA A 106 3.12 17.35 5.40
CA ALA A 106 2.09 17.95 6.25
C ALA A 106 1.78 19.40 5.81
N ARG A 107 2.81 20.21 5.58
CA ARG A 107 2.65 21.59 5.10
C ARG A 107 1.98 21.67 3.73
N LEU A 108 2.34 20.80 2.79
CA LEU A 108 1.69 20.73 1.47
C LEU A 108 0.21 20.35 1.59
N LEU A 109 -0.18 19.64 2.65
CA LEU A 109 -1.57 19.31 2.95
C LEU A 109 -2.32 20.41 3.71
N GLY A 110 -1.67 21.58 3.91
CA GLY A 110 -2.25 22.73 4.60
C GLY A 110 -2.07 22.71 6.11
N ALA A 111 -1.21 21.83 6.65
CA ALA A 111 -0.85 21.91 8.07
C ALA A 111 -0.16 23.24 8.36
N SER A 112 -0.62 23.92 9.40
CA SER A 112 0.01 25.13 9.92
C SER A 112 0.49 24.84 11.34
N LEU A 113 1.74 25.20 11.65
CA LEU A 113 2.25 25.10 13.01
C LEU A 113 1.53 26.14 13.88
N PRO A 114 1.04 25.76 15.08
CA PRO A 114 0.58 26.74 16.06
C PRO A 114 1.80 27.45 16.67
N GLY A 115 2.19 28.59 16.10
CA GLY A 115 3.30 29.42 16.59
C GLY A 115 3.51 30.65 15.70
N PRO A 116 4.22 31.70 16.16
CA PRO A 116 4.56 32.82 15.29
C PRO A 116 5.31 32.29 14.07
N ASP A 117 4.91 32.74 12.87
CA ASP A 117 5.56 32.44 11.59
C ASP A 117 7.04 32.88 11.62
N VAL A 118 7.90 32.07 12.21
CA VAL A 118 9.35 32.24 12.16
C VAL A 118 9.84 31.39 11.00
N PRO A 119 10.43 32.00 9.96
CA PRO A 119 10.96 31.28 8.79
C PRO A 119 12.03 30.23 9.13
N ASP A 120 12.61 30.31 10.34
CA ASP A 120 13.63 29.42 10.91
C ASP A 120 13.12 28.60 12.12
N ALA A 121 11.82 28.30 12.19
CA ALA A 121 11.33 27.36 13.20
C ALA A 121 11.99 25.98 12.99
N ASP A 122 12.67 25.49 14.01
CA ASP A 122 13.25 24.14 14.04
C ASP A 122 12.22 23.11 13.55
N VAL A 123 12.67 22.12 12.78
CA VAL A 123 11.81 21.04 12.32
C VAL A 123 11.17 20.38 13.55
N PRO A 124 9.83 20.24 13.61
CA PRO A 124 9.16 19.66 14.76
C PRO A 124 9.65 18.24 15.00
N ASP A 125 9.60 17.78 16.25
CA ASP A 125 9.87 16.38 16.56
C ASP A 125 8.87 15.43 15.87
N ALA A 126 9.18 14.13 15.91
CA ALA A 126 8.41 13.12 15.21
C ALA A 126 6.94 13.04 15.68
N ASP A 127 6.68 13.30 16.96
CA ASP A 127 5.33 13.29 17.53
C ASP A 127 4.51 14.50 17.03
N ALA A 128 5.12 15.68 16.99
CA ALA A 128 4.48 16.86 16.42
C ALA A 128 4.19 16.67 14.92
N VAL A 129 5.11 16.09 14.15
CA VAL A 129 4.87 15.78 12.72
C VAL A 129 3.77 14.74 12.55
N ARG A 130 3.73 13.71 13.39
CA ARG A 130 2.63 12.73 13.42
C ARG A 130 1.28 13.42 13.60
N ASP A 131 1.19 14.31 14.59
CA ASP A 131 -0.06 14.97 14.93
C ASP A 131 -0.50 15.97 13.83
N LEU A 132 0.45 16.69 13.23
CA LEU A 132 0.19 17.54 12.05
C LEU A 132 -0.34 16.73 10.86
N LEU A 133 0.26 15.57 10.58
CA LEU A 133 -0.21 14.68 9.52
C LEU A 133 -1.59 14.10 9.83
N ALA A 134 -1.84 13.69 11.08
CA ALA A 134 -3.13 13.17 11.52
C ALA A 134 -4.25 14.21 11.37
N GLN A 135 -3.94 15.50 11.52
CA GLN A 135 -4.89 16.59 11.32
C GLN A 135 -5.07 16.97 9.84
N ALA A 136 -3.98 17.19 9.11
CA ALA A 136 -4.03 17.73 7.75
C ALA A 136 -4.47 16.69 6.72
N PHE A 137 -4.11 15.41 6.91
CA PHE A 137 -4.41 14.37 5.94
C PHE A 137 -5.92 14.14 5.73
N PRO A 138 -6.76 13.98 6.77
CA PRO A 138 -8.19 13.84 6.59
C PRO A 138 -8.83 15.08 5.96
N ALA A 139 -8.36 16.29 6.32
CA ALA A 139 -8.86 17.53 5.74
C ALA A 139 -8.58 17.59 4.23
N ALA A 140 -7.35 17.32 3.82
CA ALA A 140 -6.93 17.32 2.42
C ALA A 140 -7.57 16.20 1.60
N THR A 141 -7.81 15.03 2.19
CA THR A 141 -8.32 13.84 1.49
C THR A 141 -9.83 13.61 1.66
N GLY A 142 -10.56 14.57 2.25
CA GLY A 142 -12.00 14.47 2.46
C GLY A 142 -12.41 13.28 3.33
N GLY A 143 -11.76 13.15 4.49
CA GLY A 143 -12.01 12.13 5.51
C GLY A 143 -11.20 10.84 5.37
N GLY A 144 -10.14 10.82 4.54
CA GLY A 144 -9.22 9.69 4.50
C GLY A 144 -8.36 9.61 5.77
N THR A 145 -7.85 8.43 6.09
CA THR A 145 -6.92 8.23 7.21
C THR A 145 -5.55 7.81 6.70
N LEU A 146 -4.52 8.28 7.39
CA LEU A 146 -3.15 7.84 7.22
C LEU A 146 -2.66 7.38 8.59
N ASP A 147 -2.24 6.13 8.66
CA ASP A 147 -1.55 5.63 9.84
C ASP A 147 -0.13 6.20 9.86
N VAL A 148 0.29 6.76 10.99
CA VAL A 148 1.61 7.38 11.16
C VAL A 148 2.16 6.91 12.50
N SER A 149 3.33 6.28 12.47
CA SER A 149 4.01 5.83 13.68
C SER A 149 5.46 6.29 13.69
N VAL A 150 5.99 6.49 14.89
CA VAL A 150 7.39 6.82 15.14
C VAL A 150 8.07 5.54 15.64
N ARG A 151 9.18 5.14 15.01
CA ARG A 151 9.92 3.95 15.45
C ARG A 151 10.88 4.36 16.58
N GLU A 152 10.83 3.67 17.72
CA GLU A 152 11.74 3.95 18.85
C GLU A 152 13.23 3.85 18.45
N GLU A 153 13.56 2.94 17.52
CA GLU A 153 14.92 2.70 17.06
C GLU A 153 15.41 3.70 15.99
N ALA A 154 14.52 4.51 15.43
CA ALA A 154 14.82 5.49 14.37
C ALA A 154 14.05 6.80 14.60
N PRO A 155 14.45 7.58 15.62
CA PRO A 155 13.72 8.78 16.04
C PRO A 155 13.79 9.93 15.03
N ASP A 156 14.59 9.81 13.96
CA ASP A 156 14.72 10.77 12.86
C ASP A 156 13.84 10.41 11.64
N ALA A 157 13.01 9.36 11.75
CA ALA A 157 12.12 8.90 10.70
C ALA A 157 10.71 8.61 11.23
N VAL A 158 9.73 8.76 10.34
CA VAL A 158 8.34 8.36 10.57
C VAL A 158 7.91 7.32 9.56
N GLU A 159 7.15 6.33 10.03
CA GLU A 159 6.54 5.32 9.18
C GLU A 159 5.16 5.82 8.72
N LEU A 160 5.01 5.96 7.41
CA LEU A 160 3.74 6.32 6.80
C LEU A 160 3.03 5.06 6.27
N GLY A 161 1.79 4.86 6.71
CA GLY A 161 0.98 3.69 6.42
C GLY A 161 0.57 3.52 4.96
N ALA A 162 -0.30 2.54 4.74
CA ALA A 162 -0.77 2.19 3.40
C ALA A 162 -2.08 2.91 3.01
N LEU A 163 -2.14 3.44 1.80
CA LEU A 163 -3.30 4.09 1.22
C LEU A 163 -4.01 3.19 0.22
N ASP A 164 -5.34 3.13 0.27
CA ASP A 164 -6.10 2.54 -0.83
C ASP A 164 -6.05 3.46 -2.09
N ALA A 165 -6.45 2.90 -3.24
CA ALA A 165 -6.39 3.62 -4.50
C ALA A 165 -7.35 4.82 -4.60
N ARG A 166 -8.43 4.87 -3.81
CA ARG A 166 -9.35 6.02 -3.75
C ARG A 166 -8.71 7.15 -2.94
N THR A 167 -8.20 6.85 -1.75
CA THR A 167 -7.53 7.80 -0.86
C THR A 167 -6.30 8.40 -1.52
N ALA A 168 -5.47 7.58 -2.18
CA ALA A 168 -4.31 8.07 -2.93
C ALA A 168 -4.68 9.03 -4.08
N ARG A 169 -5.81 8.80 -4.77
CA ARG A 169 -6.28 9.74 -5.81
C ARG A 169 -6.72 11.08 -5.22
N ARG A 170 -7.35 11.06 -4.04
CA ARG A 170 -7.73 12.29 -3.34
C ARG A 170 -6.49 13.06 -2.89
N LEU A 171 -5.49 12.36 -2.35
CA LEU A 171 -4.20 12.93 -1.99
C LEU A 171 -3.51 13.57 -3.21
N ILE A 172 -3.45 12.86 -4.35
CA ILE A 172 -2.93 13.42 -5.61
C ILE A 172 -3.69 14.68 -6.02
N GLY A 173 -5.01 14.70 -5.83
CA GLY A 173 -5.83 15.87 -6.06
C GLY A 173 -5.42 17.04 -5.17
N ALA A 174 -5.31 16.80 -3.87
CA ALA A 174 -4.92 17.82 -2.89
C ALA A 174 -3.53 18.42 -3.13
N LEU A 175 -2.56 17.61 -3.57
CA LEU A 175 -1.17 18.05 -3.78
C LEU A 175 -0.94 18.80 -5.11
N ARG A 176 -1.93 18.80 -6.02
CA ARG A 176 -1.81 19.45 -7.34
C ARG A 176 -2.29 20.91 -7.36
N PHE A 177 -2.83 21.40 -6.26
CA PHE A 177 -3.33 22.76 -6.07
C PHE A 177 -2.59 23.42 -4.91
#